data_AF-A0A6L7QIK2-F1
#
_entry.id   AF-A0A6L7QIK2-F1
#
_cell.length_a   1.000
_cell.length_b   1.000
_cell.length_c   1.000
_cell.angle_alpha   90.00
_cell.angle_beta   90.00
_cell.angle_gamma   90.00
#
_symmetry.space_group_name_H-M   'P 1'
#
loop_
_entity.id
_entity.type
_entity.pdbx_description
1 polymer ?
#
loop_
_entity_poly.entity_id
_entity_poly.type
_entity_poly.pdbx_seq_one_letter_code
_entity_poly.pdbx_strand_id
1 'polypeptide(L)'
;MLYGQPVFFLGFPFGLDSGGEQINRGLPLPFVKTGIVSAVISENSTEIYIDAHGNQGFSGGPVVFMPNNQSRNQNAKYKVAGVVVHYPVRHIPIVNECGDIIVDNHGEPIGYTPENPGIVVAVGIRHATDLIDTNPIGFKLLVDQNNLVKE
;
A
#
# COMPACT_ATOMS: atom_id res chain seq x y z
N MET A 1 1.30 -13.45 9.01
CA MET A 1 0.56 -12.18 9.16
C MET A 1 -0.75 -12.52 9.85
N LEU A 2 -1.19 -11.72 10.81
CA LEU A 2 -2.42 -11.96 11.58
C LEU A 2 -3.44 -10.87 11.22
N TYR A 3 -4.73 -11.16 11.32
CA TYR A 3 -5.76 -10.11 11.25
C TYR A 3 -5.52 -9.06 12.35
N GLY A 4 -5.75 -7.79 12.03
CA GLY A 4 -5.45 -6.65 12.90
C GLY A 4 -3.96 -6.28 12.98
N GLN A 5 -3.06 -6.98 12.28
CA GLN A 5 -1.64 -6.62 12.24
C GLN A 5 -1.47 -5.21 11.66
N PRO A 6 -0.81 -4.28 12.37
CA PRO A 6 -0.44 -2.99 11.81
C PRO A 6 0.53 -3.18 10.64
N VAL A 7 0.24 -2.49 9.54
CA VAL A 7 1.04 -2.45 8.33
C VAL A 7 1.25 -1.01 7.90
N PHE A 8 2.36 -0.78 7.21
CA PHE A 8 2.65 0.48 6.55
C PHE A 8 2.76 0.25 5.06
N PHE A 9 2.39 1.24 4.27
CA PHE A 9 2.60 1.20 2.83
C PHE A 9 3.12 2.55 2.35
N LEU A 10 4.01 2.49 1.36
CA LEU A 10 4.80 3.63 0.91
C LEU A 10 4.49 3.93 -0.56
N GLY A 11 4.43 5.22 -0.91
CA GLY A 11 4.16 5.63 -2.29
C GLY A 11 4.28 7.13 -2.49
N PHE A 12 3.99 7.59 -3.70
CA PHE A 12 4.08 8.99 -4.12
C PHE A 12 2.69 9.50 -4.51
N PRO A 13 1.83 9.81 -3.51
CA PRO A 13 0.43 10.11 -3.76
C PRO A 13 0.29 11.33 -4.66
N PHE A 14 -0.41 11.18 -5.79
CA PHE A 14 -0.58 12.23 -6.80
C PHE A 14 0.74 12.81 -7.33
N GLY A 15 1.83 12.04 -7.28
CA GLY A 15 3.17 12.49 -7.65
C GLY A 15 3.86 13.36 -6.61
N LEU A 16 3.29 13.49 -5.41
CA LEU A 16 3.90 14.21 -4.30
C LEU A 16 4.98 13.35 -3.61
N ASP A 17 6.04 14.02 -3.16
CA ASP A 17 7.09 13.46 -2.33
C ASP A 17 7.38 14.33 -1.11
N SER A 18 8.10 13.77 -0.13
CA SER A 18 8.45 14.47 1.11
C SER A 18 9.87 15.06 1.10
N GLY A 19 10.52 15.18 -0.06
CA GLY A 19 11.94 15.50 -0.21
C GLY A 19 12.83 14.41 0.38
N GLY A 20 14.02 14.77 0.88
CA GLY A 20 14.92 13.83 1.56
C GLY A 20 15.99 13.22 0.66
N GLU A 21 16.23 13.83 -0.50
CA GLU A 21 17.25 13.46 -1.47
C GLU A 21 18.64 13.37 -0.82
N GLN A 22 18.92 14.25 0.15
CA GLN A 22 20.18 14.29 0.89
C GLN A 22 20.44 13.00 1.69
N ILE A 23 19.39 12.30 2.13
CA ILE A 23 19.47 11.10 2.95
C ILE A 23 19.07 9.82 2.19
N ASN A 24 18.56 9.95 0.97
CA ASN A 24 18.10 8.84 0.13
C ASN A 24 18.80 8.83 -1.24
N ARG A 25 20.12 9.06 -1.26
CA ARG A 25 20.98 8.94 -2.45
C ARG A 25 20.51 9.79 -3.66
N GLY A 26 20.02 10.99 -3.40
CA GLY A 26 19.50 11.88 -4.43
C GLY A 26 18.08 11.58 -4.88
N LEU A 27 17.42 10.57 -4.31
CA LEU A 27 16.03 10.21 -4.61
C LEU A 27 15.08 10.77 -3.56
N PRO A 28 13.87 11.21 -3.95
CA PRO A 28 12.89 11.67 -3.00
C PRO A 28 12.37 10.54 -2.10
N LEU A 29 11.87 10.88 -0.92
CA LEU A 29 11.24 9.94 -0.01
C LEU A 29 9.74 9.83 -0.30
N PRO A 30 9.17 8.62 -0.23
CA PRO A 30 7.75 8.40 -0.39
C PRO A 30 6.98 8.84 0.87
N PHE A 31 5.70 9.12 0.69
CA PHE A 31 4.75 9.22 1.79
C PHE A 31 4.54 7.84 2.41
N VAL A 32 4.24 7.81 3.71
CA VAL A 32 3.92 6.59 4.44
C VAL A 32 2.50 6.69 4.97
N LYS A 33 1.70 5.66 4.72
CA LYS A 33 0.39 5.47 5.35
C LYS A 33 0.41 4.20 6.19
N THR A 34 -0.46 4.19 7.20
CA THR A 34 -0.67 3.06 8.10
C THR A 34 -2.06 2.48 7.89
N GLY A 35 -2.23 1.22 8.24
CA GLY A 35 -3.50 0.51 8.26
C GLY A 35 -3.37 -0.79 9.04
N ILE A 36 -4.43 -1.60 9.02
CA ILE A 36 -4.41 -2.95 9.59
C ILE A 36 -4.81 -3.99 8.54
N VAL A 37 -4.30 -5.21 8.70
CA VAL A 37 -4.74 -6.34 7.87
C VAL A 37 -6.16 -6.74 8.26
N SER A 38 -7.12 -6.48 7.38
CA SER A 38 -8.53 -6.77 7.60
C SER A 38 -8.91 -8.15 7.10
N ALA A 39 -8.37 -8.56 5.95
CA ALA A 39 -8.59 -9.89 5.40
C ALA A 39 -7.37 -10.36 4.58
N VAL A 40 -7.26 -11.68 4.45
CA VAL A 40 -6.31 -12.36 3.58
C VAL A 40 -7.07 -13.44 2.85
N ILE A 41 -7.07 -13.38 1.52
CA ILE A 41 -7.77 -14.33 0.65
C ILE A 41 -6.70 -15.00 -0.21
N SER A 42 -6.70 -16.32 -0.27
CA SER A 42 -5.69 -17.12 -0.99
C SER A 42 -6.38 -18.11 -1.91
N GLU A 43 -6.83 -17.62 -3.06
CA GLU A 43 -7.39 -18.46 -4.14
C GLU A 43 -6.36 -18.64 -5.25
N ASN A 44 -6.08 -17.58 -6.01
CA ASN A 44 -5.11 -17.60 -7.12
C ASN A 44 -3.82 -16.84 -6.77
N SER A 45 -3.96 -15.67 -6.16
CA SER A 45 -2.90 -14.90 -5.55
C SER A 45 -3.26 -14.68 -4.07
N THR A 46 -2.26 -14.44 -3.22
CA THR A 46 -2.54 -14.05 -1.83
C THR A 46 -2.92 -12.57 -1.82
N GLU A 47 -4.21 -12.27 -1.80
CA GLU A 47 -4.71 -10.90 -1.64
C GLU A 47 -4.75 -10.53 -0.17
N ILE A 48 -4.34 -9.30 0.12
CA ILE A 48 -4.27 -8.71 1.45
C ILE A 48 -5.14 -7.46 1.40
N TYR A 49 -6.24 -7.48 2.14
CA TYR A 49 -7.14 -6.35 2.33
C TYR A 49 -6.71 -5.57 3.56
N ILE A 50 -6.50 -4.28 3.39
CA ILE A 50 -6.00 -3.37 4.42
C ILE A 50 -7.10 -2.33 4.69
N ASP A 51 -7.48 -2.16 5.95
CA ASP A 51 -8.30 -1.03 6.38
C ASP A 51 -7.42 0.22 6.42
N ALA A 52 -7.54 1.02 5.37
CA ALA A 52 -6.80 2.25 5.15
C ALA A 52 -7.39 3.02 3.97
N HIS A 53 -7.21 4.34 3.97
CA HIS A 53 -7.55 5.18 2.83
C HIS A 53 -6.47 5.09 1.75
N GLY A 54 -6.84 4.61 0.57
CA GLY A 54 -5.99 4.58 -0.62
C GLY A 54 -6.00 5.89 -1.39
N ASN A 55 -4.84 6.31 -1.89
CA ASN A 55 -4.71 7.41 -2.83
C ASN A 55 -3.96 6.94 -4.08
N GLN A 56 -4.26 7.55 -5.24
CA GLN A 56 -3.51 7.31 -6.47
C GLN A 56 -2.03 7.61 -6.21
N GLY A 57 -1.12 6.75 -6.70
CA GLY A 57 0.32 6.88 -6.50
C GLY A 57 0.91 5.98 -5.40
N PHE A 58 0.07 5.25 -4.67
CA PHE A 58 0.52 4.14 -3.81
C PHE A 58 0.59 2.78 -4.54
N SER A 59 -0.11 2.61 -5.66
CA SER A 59 -0.03 1.39 -6.47
C SER A 59 1.41 1.12 -6.94
N GLY A 60 1.84 -0.13 -6.79
CA GLY A 60 3.23 -0.57 -7.00
C GLY A 60 4.14 -0.39 -5.76
N GLY A 61 3.67 0.33 -4.74
CA GLY A 61 4.39 0.55 -3.50
C GLY A 61 4.41 -0.69 -2.59
N PRO A 62 5.45 -0.85 -1.75
CA PRO A 62 5.53 -1.98 -0.83
C PRO A 62 4.58 -1.80 0.36
N VAL A 63 3.98 -2.91 0.79
CA VAL A 63 3.35 -3.05 2.10
C VAL A 63 4.36 -3.72 3.03
N VAL A 64 4.65 -3.11 4.17
CA VAL A 64 5.61 -3.58 5.16
C VAL A 64 4.97 -3.75 6.54
N PHE A 65 5.50 -4.66 7.33
CA PHE A 65 5.03 -4.92 8.69
C PHE A 65 6.19 -5.26 9.61
N MET A 66 6.01 -5.00 10.90
CA MET A 66 6.92 -5.46 11.93
C MET A 66 6.48 -6.84 12.43
N PRO A 67 7.31 -7.89 12.35
CA PRO A 67 6.95 -9.20 12.90
C PRO A 67 6.71 -9.12 14.42
N ASN A 68 5.61 -9.72 14.89
CA ASN A 68 5.21 -9.67 16.31
C ASN A 68 6.30 -10.19 17.28
N ASN A 69 7.08 -11.19 16.87
CA ASN A 69 8.17 -11.74 17.66
C ASN A 69 9.43 -10.86 17.70
N GLN A 70 9.48 -9.78 16.92
CA GLN A 70 10.62 -8.88 16.83
C GLN A 70 10.33 -7.48 17.37
N SER A 71 9.06 -7.09 17.58
CA SER A 71 8.69 -5.71 17.98
C SER A 71 9.32 -5.21 19.30
N ARG A 72 9.91 -6.08 20.13
CA ARG A 72 10.62 -5.73 21.37
C ARG A 72 12.14 -5.85 21.28
N ASN A 73 12.67 -6.25 20.12
CA ASN A 73 14.10 -6.39 19.89
C ASN A 73 14.65 -5.10 19.26
N GLN A 74 15.80 -4.62 19.72
CA GLN A 74 16.44 -3.42 19.15
C GLN A 74 16.87 -3.63 17.69
N ASN A 75 17.01 -4.89 17.24
CA ASN A 75 17.35 -5.26 15.87
C ASN A 75 16.12 -5.62 15.02
N ALA A 76 14.91 -5.18 15.42
CA ALA A 76 13.70 -5.47 14.68
C ALA A 76 13.75 -4.86 13.27
N LYS A 77 13.56 -5.70 12.25
CA LYS A 77 13.53 -5.26 10.85
C LYS A 77 12.13 -5.41 10.30
N TYR A 78 11.65 -4.37 9.65
CA TYR A 78 10.44 -4.45 8.84
C TYR A 78 10.60 -5.51 7.75
N LYS A 79 9.51 -6.21 7.45
CA LYS A 79 9.43 -7.19 6.36
C LYS A 79 8.39 -6.74 5.35
N VAL A 80 8.62 -7.05 4.08
CA VAL A 80 7.64 -6.81 3.01
C VAL A 80 6.58 -7.91 3.06
N ALA A 81 5.31 -7.52 3.20
CA ALA A 81 4.17 -8.41 3.12
C ALA A 81 3.68 -8.56 1.67
N GLY A 82 3.71 -7.47 0.90
CA GLY A 82 3.13 -7.43 -0.43
C GLY A 82 3.37 -6.12 -1.16
N VAL A 83 2.66 -5.96 -2.27
CA VAL A 83 2.69 -4.79 -3.14
C VAL A 83 1.26 -4.28 -3.30
N VAL A 84 1.05 -2.99 -3.07
CA VAL A 84 -0.26 -2.35 -3.29
C VAL A 84 -0.61 -2.45 -4.76
N VAL A 85 -1.79 -2.96 -5.09
CA VAL A 85 -2.26 -3.09 -6.47
C VAL A 85 -3.29 -2.02 -6.80
N HIS A 86 -4.34 -1.92 -5.99
CA HIS A 86 -5.40 -0.95 -6.20
C HIS A 86 -6.13 -0.65 -4.89
N TYR A 87 -7.04 0.31 -4.98
CA TYR A 87 -8.05 0.54 -3.96
C TYR A 87 -9.43 0.52 -4.63
N PRO A 88 -10.43 -0.18 -4.06
CA PRO A 88 -11.79 -0.13 -4.58
C PRO A 88 -12.33 1.30 -4.51
N VAL A 89 -13.20 1.62 -5.47
CA VAL A 89 -13.91 2.90 -5.53
C VAL A 89 -15.40 2.60 -5.50
N ARG A 90 -16.14 3.32 -4.65
CA ARG A 90 -17.61 3.35 -4.67
C ARG A 90 -18.08 4.71 -5.13
N HIS A 91 -19.21 4.73 -5.84
CA HIS A 91 -19.87 5.97 -6.23
C HIS A 91 -20.92 6.28 -5.16
N ILE A 92 -20.71 7.35 -4.42
CA ILE A 92 -21.63 7.83 -3.37
C ILE A 92 -22.36 9.09 -3.87
N PRO A 93 -23.63 9.30 -3.50
CA PRO A 93 -24.39 10.47 -3.92
C PRO A 93 -23.77 11.75 -3.33
N ILE A 94 -23.90 12.87 -4.05
CA ILE A 94 -23.45 14.18 -3.57
C ILE A 94 -24.37 14.64 -2.43
N VAL A 95 -23.76 15.08 -1.33
CA VAL A 95 -24.45 15.59 -0.15
C VAL A 95 -24.17 17.09 0.06
N ASN A 96 -25.09 17.77 0.76
CA ASN A 96 -24.88 19.13 1.24
C ASN A 96 -23.96 19.16 2.48
N GLU A 97 -23.69 20.34 3.04
CA GLU A 97 -22.85 20.53 4.24
C GLU A 97 -23.40 19.80 5.50
N CYS A 98 -24.70 19.50 5.54
CA CYS A 98 -25.36 18.77 6.62
C CYS A 98 -25.33 17.24 6.42
N GLY A 99 -24.89 16.75 5.25
CA GLY A 99 -24.90 15.33 4.90
C GLY A 99 -26.18 14.84 4.22
N ASP A 100 -27.12 15.73 3.88
CA ASP A 100 -28.33 15.33 3.14
C ASP A 100 -28.02 15.15 1.65
N ILE A 101 -28.58 14.10 1.04
CA ILE A 101 -28.46 13.86 -0.40
C ILE A 101 -29.13 14.99 -1.17
N ILE A 102 -28.40 15.58 -2.12
CA ILE A 102 -28.98 16.57 -3.02
C ILE A 102 -29.71 15.83 -4.13
N VAL A 103 -31.02 16.09 -4.26
CA VAL A 103 -31.91 15.42 -5.22
C VAL A 103 -32.49 16.40 -6.25
N ASP A 104 -32.89 15.87 -7.41
CA ASP A 104 -33.62 16.61 -8.44
C ASP A 104 -35.12 16.76 -8.09
N ASN A 105 -35.90 17.32 -9.02
CA ASN A 105 -37.35 17.51 -8.85
C ASN A 105 -38.16 16.21 -8.76
N HIS A 106 -37.55 15.06 -9.07
CA HIS A 106 -38.16 13.73 -9.01
C HIS A 106 -37.70 12.94 -7.77
N GLY A 107 -36.77 13.47 -6.98
CA GLY A 107 -36.24 12.82 -5.78
C GLY A 107 -35.03 11.93 -6.04
N GLU A 108 -34.42 11.99 -7.24
CA GLU A 108 -33.23 11.21 -7.58
C GLU A 108 -31.94 12.00 -7.28
N PRO A 109 -30.83 11.37 -6.85
CA PRO A 109 -29.57 12.08 -6.59
C PRO A 109 -29.07 12.84 -7.81
N ILE A 110 -28.68 14.12 -7.64
CA ILE A 110 -28.21 14.97 -8.75
C ILE A 110 -26.87 14.54 -9.34
N GLY A 111 -26.14 13.67 -8.65
CA GLY A 111 -24.83 13.19 -9.07
C GLY A 111 -24.16 12.31 -8.03
N TYR A 112 -23.03 11.72 -8.43
CA TYR A 112 -22.23 10.83 -7.61
C TYR A 112 -20.76 11.23 -7.67
N THR A 113 -20.03 10.99 -6.59
CA THR A 113 -18.58 11.16 -6.52
C THR A 113 -17.90 9.82 -6.20
N PRO A 114 -16.75 9.51 -6.83
CA PRO A 114 -15.97 8.34 -6.46
C PRO A 114 -15.31 8.54 -5.09
N GLU A 115 -15.45 7.55 -4.23
CA GLU A 115 -14.85 7.53 -2.89
C GLU A 115 -14.13 6.19 -2.63
N ASN A 116 -13.00 6.26 -1.94
CA ASN A 116 -12.34 5.08 -1.37
C ASN A 116 -13.11 4.65 -0.10
N PRO A 117 -13.63 3.41 -0.02
CA PRO A 117 -14.45 2.96 1.11
C PRO A 117 -13.61 2.55 2.34
N GLY A 118 -12.41 3.10 2.50
CA GLY A 118 -11.46 2.73 3.56
C GLY A 118 -10.74 1.41 3.32
N ILE A 119 -10.62 0.96 2.07
CA ILE A 119 -9.95 -0.31 1.74
C ILE A 119 -8.82 -0.06 0.75
N VAL A 120 -7.68 -0.71 1.02
CA VAL A 120 -6.54 -0.87 0.11
C VAL A 120 -6.29 -2.35 -0.12
N VAL A 121 -6.03 -2.74 -1.37
CA VAL A 121 -5.73 -4.12 -1.75
C VAL A 121 -4.27 -4.24 -2.13
N ALA A 122 -3.60 -5.23 -1.56
CA ALA A 122 -2.25 -5.61 -1.90
C ALA A 122 -2.17 -7.09 -2.26
N VAL A 123 -1.18 -7.46 -3.07
CA VAL A 123 -0.88 -8.86 -3.38
C VAL A 123 0.39 -9.27 -2.64
N GLY A 124 0.39 -10.47 -2.07
CA GLY A 124 1.49 -11.02 -1.29
C GLY A 124 2.80 -11.05 -2.08
N ILE A 125 3.90 -10.71 -1.40
CA ILE A 125 5.21 -10.47 -2.04
C ILE A 125 5.72 -11.67 -2.84
N ARG A 126 5.37 -12.90 -2.43
CA ARG A 126 5.76 -14.12 -3.15
C ARG A 126 5.32 -14.09 -4.61
N HIS A 127 4.10 -13.62 -4.87
CA HIS A 127 3.59 -13.54 -6.23
C HIS A 127 4.46 -12.62 -7.10
N ALA A 128 4.90 -11.48 -6.55
CA ALA A 128 5.78 -10.57 -7.27
C ALA A 128 7.18 -11.17 -7.49
N THR A 129 7.74 -11.86 -6.50
CA THR A 129 9.06 -12.50 -6.66
C THR A 129 9.01 -13.66 -7.64
N ASP A 130 7.95 -14.47 -7.62
CA ASP A 130 7.78 -15.58 -8.57
C ASP A 130 7.71 -15.05 -10.02
N LEU A 131 6.99 -13.94 -10.25
CA LEU A 131 6.95 -13.27 -11.56
C LEU A 131 8.32 -12.76 -12.00
N ILE A 132 9.09 -12.14 -11.08
CA ILE A 132 10.45 -11.67 -11.37
C ILE A 132 11.36 -12.84 -11.74
N ASP A 133 11.28 -13.95 -11.01
CA ASP A 133 12.12 -15.13 -11.21
C ASP A 133 11.82 -15.83 -12.54
N THR A 134 10.56 -15.82 -13.00
CA THR A 134 10.19 -16.39 -14.31
C THR A 134 10.70 -15.56 -15.50
N ASN A 135 10.92 -14.26 -15.33
CA ASN A 135 11.41 -13.39 -16.40
C ASN A 135 12.22 -12.20 -15.84
N PRO A 136 13.50 -12.42 -15.44
CA PRO A 136 14.31 -11.41 -14.78
C PRO A 136 14.84 -10.36 -15.76
N ILE A 137 13.98 -9.39 -16.12
CA ILE A 137 14.30 -8.26 -17.01
C ILE A 137 14.82 -7.02 -16.28
N GLY A 138 14.85 -7.06 -14.95
CA GLY A 138 15.26 -5.95 -14.11
C GLY A 138 16.76 -5.64 -14.14
N PHE A 139 17.13 -4.49 -13.59
CA PHE A 139 18.54 -4.11 -13.43
C PHE A 139 19.27 -5.13 -12.57
N LYS A 140 20.37 -5.70 -13.10
CA LYS A 140 21.21 -6.63 -12.35
C LYS A 140 21.99 -5.88 -11.29
N LEU A 141 21.66 -6.11 -10.03
CA LEU A 141 22.48 -5.65 -8.93
C LEU A 141 23.84 -6.35 -9.01
N LEU A 142 24.89 -5.57 -9.19
CA LEU A 142 26.26 -6.06 -9.04
C LEU A 142 26.47 -6.32 -7.54
N VAL A 143 26.32 -7.57 -7.13
CA VAL A 143 26.64 -7.98 -5.77
C VAL A 143 28.16 -8.06 -5.69
N ASP A 144 28.79 -7.06 -5.08
CA ASP A 144 30.20 -7.12 -4.75
C ASP A 144 30.40 -8.22 -3.70
N GLN A 145 31.07 -9.33 -4.07
CA GLN A 145 31.22 -10.53 -3.22
C GLN A 145 32.02 -10.26 -1.93
N ASN A 146 32.53 -9.05 -1.74
CA ASN A 146 33.37 -8.67 -0.61
C ASN A 146 32.65 -7.92 0.53
N ASN A 147 31.36 -7.57 0.39
CA ASN A 147 30.62 -6.82 1.42
C ASN A 147 29.43 -7.60 2.00
N LEU A 148 29.72 -8.79 2.54
CA LEU A 148 29.00 -9.22 3.74
C LEU A 148 29.29 -8.18 4.82
N VAL A 149 28.40 -7.21 4.94
CA VAL A 149 28.40 -6.20 6.01
C VAL A 149 28.50 -6.96 7.32
N LYS A 150 29.67 -6.88 7.98
CA LYS A 150 29.82 -7.32 9.36
C LYS A 150 28.85 -6.50 10.22
N GLU A 151 28.14 -7.23 11.07
CA GLU A 151 27.09 -6.75 11.99
C GLU A 151 27.52 -5.56 12.85
#